data_AF-A0AA35IFG0-F1
#
_entry.id   AF-A0AA35IFG0-F1
#
_cell.length_a   1.000
_cell.length_b   1.000
_cell.length_c   1.000
_cell.angle_alpha   90.00
_cell.angle_beta   90.00
_cell.angle_gamma   90.00
#
_symmetry.space_group_name_H-M   'P 1'
#
loop_
_entity.id
_entity.type
_entity.pdbx_description
1 polymer ?
#
loop_
_entity_poly.entity_id
_entity_poly.type
_entity_poly.pdbx_seq_one_letter_code
_entity_poly.pdbx_strand_id
1 'polypeptide(L)'
;MSEAGVYLLPEGIRQPGSAWPVIAWTAQGEACRTQLAEAGALLAGEPVIVVLPMELLSSCQVPGIPGRKASREALGYALEEQLAAPLDTLHLAYSNADMEGRRQALVIGQDCWQCLLKLLLGQGIDPVAIQADADRLFAAPGALWLEGRWLLGGAGVPLMAATDAVADALSQRLAPMSWQADVPNVLSNQRIDSAIARLISGRPAAIDLRQGASRRRRRSWPWQRVLAGVAMIGLLTGVVDQLRAAWVQQRVDQLRADNQMQFQRWAPGHAGGGDLSKLVEALRQQPPPATAIQRLLVLAGQVVESGNLTLERAELMPDQGWRVEVTGVGFDDLERLRERMPDVVVGHARQDEQGVQATLTWAGGA
;
A
#
# COMPACT_ATOMS: atom_id res chain seq x y z
N MET A 1 19.08 -18.23 20.11
CA MET A 1 18.02 -18.89 19.32
C MET A 1 18.36 -20.36 19.35
N SER A 2 17.51 -21.17 19.97
CA SER A 2 17.80 -22.59 20.08
C SER A 2 17.38 -23.28 18.78
N GLU A 3 18.34 -23.87 18.08
CA GLU A 3 18.14 -24.49 16.77
C GLU A 3 17.84 -25.98 16.95
N ALA A 4 16.81 -26.48 16.28
CA ALA A 4 16.59 -27.93 16.16
C ALA A 4 17.39 -28.48 14.97
N GLY A 5 17.85 -29.73 15.07
CA GLY A 5 18.69 -30.29 14.03
C GLY A 5 18.90 -31.79 14.10
N VAL A 6 19.52 -32.31 13.05
CA VAL A 6 19.89 -33.71 12.90
C VAL A 6 21.33 -33.79 12.42
N TYR A 7 22.12 -34.61 13.09
CA TYR A 7 23.45 -34.99 12.65
C TYR A 7 23.41 -36.40 12.09
N LEU A 8 23.75 -36.56 10.81
CA LEU A 8 23.87 -37.86 10.18
C LEU A 8 25.18 -38.52 10.61
N LEU A 9 25.07 -39.70 11.21
CA LEU A 9 26.25 -40.40 11.67
C LEU A 9 26.95 -41.12 10.50
N PRO A 10 28.25 -41.41 10.64
CA PRO A 10 29.11 -41.83 9.53
C PRO A 10 28.82 -43.26 9.09
N GLU A 11 28.32 -44.09 10.00
CA GLU A 11 28.08 -45.50 9.74
C GLU A 11 27.00 -45.68 8.67
N GLY A 12 26.05 -44.74 8.57
CA GLY A 12 24.98 -44.77 7.58
C GLY A 12 25.43 -44.43 6.16
N ILE A 13 26.66 -43.94 5.94
CA ILE A 13 27.17 -43.63 4.60
C ILE A 13 27.20 -44.88 3.71
N ARG A 14 27.53 -46.04 4.29
CA ARG A 14 27.64 -47.30 3.54
C ARG A 14 26.29 -47.82 3.04
N GLN A 15 25.21 -47.51 3.75
CA GLN A 15 23.86 -47.97 3.46
C GLN A 15 22.87 -46.84 3.73
N PRO A 16 22.76 -45.87 2.81
CA PRO A 16 21.86 -44.73 2.98
C PRO A 16 20.41 -45.21 2.95
N GLY A 17 19.63 -44.87 3.98
CA GLY A 17 18.25 -45.30 4.10
C GLY A 17 17.51 -44.69 5.30
N SER A 18 16.28 -45.13 5.54
CA SER A 18 15.46 -44.67 6.68
C SER A 18 16.05 -45.05 8.04
N ALA A 19 16.80 -46.16 8.09
CA ALA A 19 17.51 -46.65 9.26
C ALA A 19 18.89 -46.00 9.47
N TRP A 20 19.22 -44.93 8.72
CA TRP A 20 20.48 -44.21 8.91
C TRP A 20 20.58 -43.73 10.37
N PRO A 21 21.64 -44.08 11.12
CA PRO A 21 21.82 -43.66 12.50
C PRO A 21 22.05 -42.14 12.58
N VAL A 22 21.33 -41.46 13.47
CA VAL A 22 21.43 -40.01 13.62
C VAL A 22 21.44 -39.60 15.08
N ILE A 23 21.95 -38.39 15.33
CA ILE A 23 21.73 -37.68 16.58
C ILE A 23 20.78 -36.52 16.27
N ALA A 24 19.57 -36.56 16.83
CA ALA A 24 18.59 -35.50 16.70
C ALA A 24 18.59 -34.64 17.96
N TRP A 25 18.41 -33.33 17.80
CA TRP A 25 18.24 -32.43 18.93
C TRP A 25 17.11 -31.43 18.69
N THR A 26 16.39 -31.12 19.75
CA THR A 26 15.29 -30.15 19.72
C THR A 26 15.80 -28.75 20.06
N ALA A 27 14.96 -27.73 19.85
CA ALA A 27 15.23 -26.37 20.33
C ALA A 27 15.34 -26.27 21.87
N GLN A 28 15.03 -27.32 22.63
CA GLN A 28 15.22 -27.34 24.09
C GLN A 28 16.64 -27.79 24.47
N GLY A 29 17.44 -28.23 23.49
CA GLY A 29 18.82 -28.70 23.71
C GLY A 29 18.92 -30.17 24.11
N GLU A 30 17.79 -30.88 24.18
CA GLU A 30 17.78 -32.33 24.39
C GLU A 30 18.24 -33.02 23.12
N ALA A 31 19.32 -33.81 23.21
CA ALA A 31 19.88 -34.59 22.12
C ALA A 31 19.67 -36.08 22.38
N CYS A 32 19.20 -36.82 21.37
CA CYS A 32 19.01 -38.25 21.44
C CYS A 32 19.57 -38.95 20.18
N ARG A 33 20.10 -40.16 20.38
CA ARG A 33 20.51 -41.04 19.28
C ARG A 33 19.30 -41.84 18.82
N THR A 34 19.06 -41.86 17.51
CA THR A 34 17.88 -42.47 16.90
C THR A 34 18.18 -42.82 15.44
N GLN A 35 17.16 -43.22 14.68
CA GLN A 35 17.24 -43.43 13.24
C GLN A 35 16.60 -42.26 12.49
N LEU A 36 16.99 -42.06 11.23
CA LEU A 36 16.53 -40.93 10.42
C LEU A 36 14.99 -40.85 10.31
N ALA A 37 14.30 -41.98 10.22
CA ALA A 37 12.84 -42.03 10.19
C ALA A 37 12.19 -41.51 11.48
N GLU A 38 12.71 -41.93 12.63
CA GLU A 38 12.24 -41.49 13.95
C GLU A 38 12.58 -40.02 14.21
N ALA A 39 13.76 -39.57 13.79
CA ALA A 39 14.15 -38.16 13.85
C ALA A 39 13.22 -37.26 13.03
N GLY A 40 12.76 -37.74 11.87
CA GLY A 40 11.78 -37.03 11.04
C GLY A 40 10.45 -36.81 11.77
N ALA A 41 9.98 -37.80 12.53
CA ALA A 41 8.79 -37.67 13.36
C ALA A 41 9.01 -36.74 14.56
N LEU A 42 10.17 -36.83 15.22
CA LEU A 42 10.53 -35.99 16.37
C LEU A 42 10.58 -34.49 16.00
N LEU A 43 11.05 -34.18 14.80
CA LEU A 43 11.33 -32.81 14.35
C LEU A 43 10.27 -32.27 13.38
N ALA A 44 9.12 -32.93 13.31
CA ALA A 44 8.05 -32.55 12.41
C ALA A 44 7.57 -31.11 12.67
N GLY A 45 7.64 -30.26 11.65
CA GLY A 45 7.21 -28.86 11.71
C GLY A 45 8.24 -27.86 12.22
N GLU A 46 9.40 -28.31 12.70
CA GLU A 46 10.49 -27.45 13.16
C GLU A 46 11.44 -27.04 12.01
N PRO A 47 12.12 -25.88 12.09
CA PRO A 47 13.18 -25.53 11.15
C PRO A 47 14.45 -26.33 11.47
N VAL A 48 14.63 -27.45 10.78
CA VAL A 48 15.73 -28.41 11.03
C VAL A 48 17.02 -28.01 10.32
N ILE A 49 18.14 -27.92 11.04
CA ILE A 49 19.49 -27.89 10.44
C ILE A 49 20.00 -29.32 10.32
N VAL A 50 20.46 -29.70 9.13
CA VAL A 50 21.08 -31.02 8.92
C VAL A 50 22.59 -30.86 8.87
N VAL A 51 23.28 -31.64 9.70
CA VAL A 51 24.74 -31.70 9.75
C VAL A 51 25.17 -33.02 9.10
N LEU A 52 26.03 -32.91 8.09
CA LEU A 52 26.58 -34.04 7.35
C LEU A 52 27.97 -34.41 7.88
N PRO A 53 28.30 -35.71 7.90
CA PRO A 53 29.64 -36.18 8.20
C PRO A 53 30.59 -35.78 7.07
N MET A 54 31.76 -35.27 7.42
CA MET A 54 32.75 -34.78 6.45
C MET A 54 33.19 -35.86 5.43
N GLU A 55 33.03 -37.15 5.70
CA GLU A 55 33.33 -38.25 4.78
C GLU A 55 32.43 -38.29 3.54
N LEU A 56 31.25 -37.69 3.58
CA LEU A 56 30.41 -37.51 2.40
C LEU A 56 30.89 -36.37 1.50
N LEU A 57 31.79 -35.54 2.01
CA LEU A 57 32.17 -34.27 1.42
C LEU A 57 33.67 -34.28 1.09
N SER A 58 34.05 -33.42 0.16
CA SER A 58 35.45 -33.05 -0.05
C SER A 58 35.58 -31.55 0.13
N SER A 59 36.76 -31.12 0.56
CA SER A 59 37.05 -29.74 0.91
C SER A 59 38.22 -29.24 0.07
N CYS A 60 38.01 -28.13 -0.65
CA CYS A 60 39.01 -27.53 -1.52
C CYS A 60 39.14 -26.04 -1.24
N GLN A 61 40.35 -25.50 -1.42
CA GLN A 61 40.58 -24.06 -1.28
C GLN A 61 40.51 -23.38 -2.65
N VAL A 62 39.58 -22.44 -2.78
CA VAL A 62 39.45 -21.62 -3.99
C VAL A 62 40.38 -20.43 -3.90
N PRO A 63 41.28 -20.23 -4.88
CA PRO A 63 42.14 -19.05 -4.90
C PRO A 63 41.33 -17.76 -5.07
N GLY A 64 41.94 -16.64 -4.72
CA GLY A 64 41.34 -15.32 -4.93
C GLY A 64 41.21 -15.02 -6.42
N ILE A 65 39.98 -14.86 -6.90
CA ILE A 65 39.71 -14.47 -8.29
C ILE A 65 39.70 -12.94 -8.38
N PRO A 66 40.52 -12.33 -9.26
CA PRO A 66 40.55 -10.88 -9.44
C PRO A 66 39.21 -10.35 -9.96
N GLY A 67 38.65 -9.33 -9.27
CA GLY A 67 37.40 -8.67 -9.66
C GLY A 67 36.44 -8.41 -8.49
N ARG A 68 35.43 -7.55 -8.71
CA ARG A 68 34.47 -7.13 -7.65
C ARG A 68 33.56 -8.26 -7.15
N LYS A 69 33.18 -9.22 -8.01
CA LYS A 69 32.37 -10.41 -7.67
C LYS A 69 32.66 -11.56 -8.63
N ALA A 70 33.20 -12.66 -8.12
CA ALA A 70 33.36 -13.88 -8.89
C ALA A 70 32.01 -14.59 -9.10
N SER A 71 31.72 -15.01 -10.33
CA SER A 71 30.57 -15.87 -10.61
C SER A 71 30.84 -17.28 -10.06
N ARG A 72 29.77 -18.07 -9.84
CA ARG A 72 29.92 -19.46 -9.37
C ARG A 72 30.64 -20.34 -10.40
N GLU A 73 30.48 -20.04 -11.68
CA GLU A 73 31.18 -20.71 -12.77
C GLU A 73 32.68 -20.42 -12.72
N ALA A 74 33.08 -19.15 -12.54
CA ALA A 74 34.49 -18.79 -12.40
C ALA A 74 35.14 -19.47 -11.19
N LEU A 75 34.42 -19.58 -10.07
CA LEU A 75 34.87 -20.33 -8.89
C LEU A 75 35.00 -21.84 -9.17
N GLY A 76 34.08 -22.41 -9.96
CA GLY A 76 34.13 -23.81 -10.37
C GLY A 76 35.34 -24.10 -11.26
N TYR A 77 35.57 -23.29 -12.28
CA TYR A 77 36.74 -23.44 -13.16
C TYR A 77 38.07 -23.32 -12.40
N ALA A 78 38.15 -22.44 -11.40
CA ALA A 78 39.33 -22.32 -10.55
C ALA A 78 39.60 -23.57 -9.67
N LEU A 79 38.60 -24.44 -9.49
CA LEU A 79 38.73 -25.69 -8.76
C LEU A 79 38.95 -26.91 -9.67
N GLU A 80 38.77 -26.79 -10.97
CA GLU A 80 38.74 -27.94 -11.89
C GLU A 80 39.98 -28.83 -11.78
N GLU A 81 41.17 -28.23 -11.67
CA GLU A 81 42.43 -28.98 -11.49
C GLU A 81 42.58 -29.67 -10.13
N GLN A 82 41.82 -29.24 -9.11
CA GLN A 82 41.84 -29.83 -7.76
C GLN A 82 40.80 -30.95 -7.60
N LEU A 83 39.90 -31.13 -8.56
CA LEU A 83 38.78 -32.05 -8.47
C LEU A 83 39.05 -33.34 -9.23
N ALA A 84 38.73 -34.47 -8.60
CA ALA A 84 38.87 -35.80 -9.22
C ALA A 84 37.73 -36.14 -10.19
N ALA A 85 36.69 -35.32 -10.26
CA ALA A 85 35.49 -35.53 -11.06
C ALA A 85 35.09 -34.23 -11.77
N PRO A 86 34.41 -34.31 -12.93
CA PRO A 86 34.05 -33.14 -13.72
C PRO A 86 32.98 -32.30 -13.01
N LEU A 87 33.02 -30.98 -13.23
CA LEU A 87 32.21 -29.99 -12.52
C LEU A 87 30.70 -30.19 -12.66
N ASP A 88 30.23 -30.74 -13.78
CA ASP A 88 28.83 -31.04 -14.06
C ASP A 88 28.26 -32.19 -13.21
N THR A 89 29.14 -33.08 -12.74
CA THR A 89 28.77 -34.19 -11.84
C THR A 89 28.85 -33.83 -10.35
N LEU A 90 29.20 -32.59 -10.03
CA LEU A 90 29.47 -32.15 -8.66
C LEU A 90 28.54 -31.01 -8.23
N HIS A 91 28.15 -31.05 -6.97
CA HIS A 91 27.54 -29.93 -6.28
C HIS A 91 28.60 -29.21 -5.44
N LEU A 92 28.75 -27.91 -5.69
CA LEU A 92 29.74 -27.06 -5.04
C LEU A 92 29.06 -26.00 -4.16
N ALA A 93 29.50 -25.89 -2.91
CA ALA A 93 29.11 -24.80 -2.01
C ALA A 93 30.34 -24.03 -1.55
N TYR A 94 30.22 -22.71 -1.46
CA TYR A 94 31.35 -21.84 -1.18
C TYR A 94 31.13 -21.05 0.10
N SER A 95 32.20 -20.82 0.85
CA SER A 95 32.23 -19.85 1.95
C SER A 95 32.22 -18.42 1.42
N ASN A 96 32.08 -17.48 2.36
CA ASN A 96 32.44 -16.09 2.10
C ASN A 96 33.94 -15.96 1.80
N ALA A 97 34.31 -14.93 1.05
CA ALA A 97 35.70 -14.61 0.78
C ALA A 97 36.40 -14.11 2.05
N ASP A 98 37.63 -14.56 2.26
CA ASP A 98 38.53 -13.98 3.24
C ASP A 98 39.07 -12.62 2.76
N MET A 99 39.94 -12.00 3.58
CA MET A 99 40.58 -10.71 3.27
C MET A 99 41.44 -10.75 1.99
N GLU A 100 41.93 -11.94 1.61
CA GLU A 100 42.74 -12.17 0.41
C GLU A 100 41.88 -12.60 -0.79
N GLY A 101 40.56 -12.67 -0.63
CA GLY A 101 39.62 -13.10 -1.66
C GLY A 101 39.49 -14.61 -1.84
N ARG A 102 40.21 -15.42 -1.05
CA ARG A 102 40.14 -16.89 -1.06
C ARG A 102 38.84 -17.37 -0.43
N ARG A 103 38.37 -18.53 -0.86
CA ARG A 103 37.16 -19.16 -0.33
C ARG A 103 37.41 -20.62 -0.01
N GLN A 104 36.69 -21.14 0.97
CA GLN A 104 36.58 -22.56 1.22
C GLN A 104 35.42 -23.12 0.38
N ALA A 105 35.65 -24.23 -0.32
CA ALA A 105 34.62 -24.95 -1.05
C ALA A 105 34.36 -26.32 -0.43
N LEU A 106 33.09 -26.68 -0.34
CA LEU A 106 32.62 -28.03 -0.05
C LEU A 106 32.05 -28.65 -1.33
N VAL A 107 32.40 -29.90 -1.55
CA VAL A 107 32.13 -30.65 -2.77
C VAL A 107 31.42 -31.94 -2.40
N ILE A 108 30.36 -32.26 -3.13
CA ILE A 108 29.65 -33.55 -3.04
C ILE A 108 29.22 -33.98 -4.44
N GLY A 109 29.21 -35.28 -4.71
CA GLY A 109 28.67 -35.81 -5.97
C GLY A 109 27.21 -35.43 -6.14
N GLN A 110 26.84 -34.95 -7.32
CA GLN A 110 25.50 -34.44 -7.63
C GLN A 110 24.42 -35.51 -7.42
N ASP A 111 24.68 -36.76 -7.80
CA ASP A 111 23.75 -37.88 -7.60
C ASP A 111 23.57 -38.20 -6.11
N CYS A 112 24.68 -38.27 -5.37
CA CYS A 112 24.68 -38.48 -3.92
C CYS A 112 23.88 -37.38 -3.21
N TRP A 113 24.10 -36.12 -3.60
CA TRP A 113 23.37 -34.96 -3.09
C TRP A 113 21.86 -35.06 -3.35
N GLN A 114 21.45 -35.41 -4.57
CA GLN A 114 20.04 -35.57 -4.91
C GLN A 114 19.39 -36.73 -4.15
N CYS A 115 20.09 -37.87 -4.03
CA CYS A 115 19.63 -39.01 -3.24
C CYS A 115 19.46 -38.64 -1.77
N LEU A 116 20.42 -37.92 -1.19
CA LEU A 116 20.35 -37.44 0.18
C LEU A 116 19.16 -36.50 0.40
N LEU A 117 18.96 -35.50 -0.47
CA LEU A 117 17.83 -34.59 -0.37
C LEU A 117 16.48 -35.31 -0.49
N LYS A 118 16.37 -36.28 -1.41
CA LYS A 118 15.17 -37.12 -1.55
C LYS A 118 14.93 -37.96 -0.29
N LEU A 119 15.98 -38.52 0.30
CA LEU A 119 15.89 -39.31 1.52
C LEU A 119 15.38 -38.45 2.69
N LEU A 120 15.98 -37.28 2.91
CA LEU A 120 15.55 -36.34 3.96
C LEU A 120 14.09 -35.92 3.78
N LEU A 121 13.71 -35.51 2.56
CA LEU A 121 12.33 -35.12 2.25
C LEU A 121 11.36 -36.30 2.42
N GLY A 122 11.77 -37.52 2.06
CA GLY A 122 10.98 -38.73 2.25
C GLY A 122 10.71 -39.08 3.72
N GLN A 123 11.56 -38.61 4.64
CA GLN A 123 11.33 -38.72 6.09
C GLN A 123 10.65 -37.48 6.70
N GLY A 124 10.18 -36.54 5.87
CA GLY A 124 9.51 -35.32 6.32
C GLY A 124 10.44 -34.20 6.79
N ILE A 125 11.75 -34.32 6.55
CA ILE A 125 12.75 -33.32 6.92
C ILE A 125 13.02 -32.40 5.72
N ASP A 126 12.56 -31.14 5.78
CA ASP A 126 12.96 -30.07 4.84
C ASP A 126 13.99 -29.14 5.52
N PRO A 127 15.30 -29.38 5.33
CA PRO A 127 16.34 -28.73 6.14
C PRO A 127 16.46 -27.23 5.84
N VAL A 128 16.43 -26.35 6.85
CA VAL A 128 16.63 -24.91 6.60
C VAL A 128 18.04 -24.56 6.16
N ALA A 129 19.03 -25.35 6.58
CA ALA A 129 20.42 -25.30 6.18
C ALA A 129 21.02 -26.71 6.22
N ILE A 130 22.01 -26.99 5.38
CA ILE A 130 22.76 -28.24 5.41
C ILE A 130 24.25 -27.89 5.55
N GLN A 131 24.92 -28.37 6.59
CA GLN A 131 26.29 -27.97 6.94
C GLN A 131 27.18 -29.20 7.14
N ALA A 132 28.49 -29.06 6.99
CA ALA A 132 29.45 -30.11 7.36
C ALA A 132 29.76 -30.05 8.86
N ASP A 133 29.96 -31.20 9.50
CA ASP A 133 30.36 -31.26 10.91
C ASP A 133 31.69 -30.55 11.17
N ALA A 134 32.74 -30.88 10.43
CA ALA A 134 34.07 -30.26 10.55
C ALA A 134 34.02 -28.73 10.37
N ASP A 135 33.17 -28.23 9.46
CA ASP A 135 33.02 -26.80 9.23
C ASP A 135 32.24 -26.09 10.34
N ARG A 136 31.34 -26.78 11.04
CA ARG A 136 30.52 -26.17 12.11
C ARG A 136 31.31 -25.95 13.41
N LEU A 137 32.42 -26.63 13.61
CA LEU A 137 33.10 -26.70 14.91
C LEU A 137 34.07 -25.54 15.21
N PHE A 138 34.80 -25.08 14.19
CA PHE A 138 36.02 -24.30 14.41
C PHE A 138 36.05 -23.01 13.58
N ALA A 139 36.35 -21.89 14.23
CA ALA A 139 36.71 -20.64 13.54
C ALA A 139 38.22 -20.54 13.34
N ALA A 140 38.99 -20.77 14.40
CA ALA A 140 40.45 -20.93 14.37
C ALA A 140 40.83 -22.41 14.11
N PRO A 141 42.04 -22.69 13.62
CA PRO A 141 42.54 -24.07 13.45
C PRO A 141 42.30 -24.97 14.67
N GLY A 142 41.69 -26.12 14.46
CA GLY A 142 41.44 -27.08 15.53
C GLY A 142 40.99 -28.45 15.04
N ALA A 143 41.04 -29.41 15.95
CA ALA A 143 40.58 -30.77 15.78
C ALA A 143 39.68 -31.18 16.94
N LEU A 144 38.59 -31.90 16.67
CA LEU A 144 37.66 -32.45 17.66
C LEU A 144 37.59 -33.97 17.50
N TRP A 145 37.75 -34.70 18.59
CA TRP A 145 37.37 -36.10 18.65
C TRP A 145 35.85 -36.24 18.79
N LEU A 146 35.19 -36.90 17.84
CA LEU A 146 33.75 -37.12 17.83
C LEU A 146 33.45 -38.51 17.27
N GLU A 147 32.69 -39.33 18.01
CA GLU A 147 32.19 -40.64 17.54
C GLU A 147 33.28 -41.56 16.92
N GLY A 148 34.47 -41.59 17.53
CA GLY A 148 35.54 -42.52 17.11
C GLY A 148 36.48 -42.00 16.03
N ARG A 149 36.48 -40.70 15.74
CA ARG A 149 37.31 -40.06 14.71
C ARG A 149 37.65 -38.62 15.03
N TRP A 150 38.64 -38.08 14.34
CA TRP A 150 39.03 -36.68 14.40
C TRP A 150 38.37 -35.87 13.29
N LEU A 151 37.72 -34.77 13.65
CA LEU A 151 37.24 -33.75 12.73
C LEU A 151 38.19 -32.56 12.79
N LEU A 152 38.86 -32.25 11.68
CA LEU A 152 39.79 -31.13 11.58
C LEU A 152 39.16 -30.00 10.76
N GLY A 153 39.40 -28.76 11.17
CA GLY A 153 38.92 -27.59 10.45
C GLY A 153 39.37 -26.27 11.06
N GLY A 154 38.77 -25.19 10.56
CA GLY A 154 39.11 -23.82 10.94
C GLY A 154 39.89 -23.08 9.85
N ALA A 155 40.08 -21.77 10.06
CA ALA A 155 40.71 -20.92 9.05
C ALA A 155 42.12 -21.40 8.67
N GLY A 156 42.35 -21.66 7.38
CA GLY A 156 43.65 -22.10 6.85
C GLY A 156 43.95 -23.59 7.00
N VAL A 157 43.04 -24.39 7.56
CA VAL A 157 43.15 -25.85 7.64
C VAL A 157 42.08 -26.48 6.75
N PRO A 158 42.42 -27.47 5.92
CA PRO A 158 41.41 -28.18 5.14
C PRO A 158 40.41 -28.89 6.06
N LEU A 159 39.13 -28.82 5.72
CA LEU A 159 38.09 -29.54 6.45
C LEU A 159 38.23 -31.03 6.15
N MET A 160 38.42 -31.86 7.17
CA MET A 160 38.55 -33.30 6.96
C MET A 160 38.13 -34.12 8.16
N ALA A 161 37.75 -35.36 7.91
CA ALA A 161 37.68 -36.40 8.92
C ALA A 161 38.92 -37.31 8.83
N ALA A 162 39.48 -37.68 9.96
CA ALA A 162 40.68 -38.50 10.07
C ALA A 162 40.50 -39.59 11.13
N THR A 163 41.11 -40.75 10.88
CA THR A 163 41.32 -41.78 11.91
C THR A 163 42.45 -41.36 12.84
N ASP A 164 42.60 -41.99 14.01
CA ASP A 164 43.71 -41.69 14.93
C ASP A 164 45.09 -41.77 14.26
N ALA A 165 45.33 -42.77 13.40
CA ALA A 165 46.61 -42.92 12.70
C ALA A 165 46.89 -41.75 11.72
N VAL A 166 45.86 -41.28 11.01
CA VAL A 166 46.00 -40.14 10.10
C VAL A 166 46.14 -38.84 10.89
N ALA A 167 45.38 -38.70 11.98
CA ALA A 167 45.45 -37.55 12.88
C ALA A 167 46.85 -37.40 13.50
N ASP A 168 47.47 -38.49 13.96
CA ASP A 168 48.83 -38.48 14.50
C ASP A 168 49.84 -38.01 13.44
N ALA A 169 49.79 -38.58 12.23
CA ALA A 169 50.65 -38.15 11.12
C ALA A 169 50.45 -36.68 10.73
N LEU A 170 49.21 -36.18 10.80
CA LEU A 170 48.89 -34.78 10.51
C LEU A 170 49.36 -33.84 11.62
N SER A 171 49.29 -34.27 12.89
CA SER A 171 49.73 -33.47 14.03
C SER A 171 51.20 -33.06 13.94
N GLN A 172 52.03 -33.88 13.30
CA GLN A 172 53.45 -33.63 13.10
C GLN A 172 53.74 -32.67 11.92
N ARG A 173 52.77 -32.48 11.01
CA ARG A 173 52.94 -31.72 9.77
C ARG A 173 52.21 -30.38 9.76
N LEU A 174 51.12 -30.28 10.53
CA LEU A 174 50.30 -29.08 10.61
C LEU A 174 50.85 -28.12 11.67
N ALA A 175 50.53 -26.83 11.51
CA ALA A 175 50.86 -25.84 12.52
C ALA A 175 50.19 -26.19 13.87
N PRO A 176 50.76 -25.75 15.01
CA PRO A 176 50.17 -25.99 16.32
C PRO A 176 48.71 -25.53 16.37
N MET A 177 47.80 -26.43 16.75
CA MET A 177 46.37 -26.17 16.85
C MET A 177 45.77 -26.84 18.08
N SER A 178 44.53 -26.48 18.43
CA SER A 178 43.82 -27.10 19.55
C SER A 178 43.26 -28.47 19.16
N TRP A 179 43.62 -29.51 19.91
CA TRP A 179 43.14 -30.88 19.77
C TRP A 179 42.23 -31.20 20.96
N GLN A 180 40.93 -31.19 20.70
CA GLN A 180 39.88 -31.25 21.71
C GLN A 180 39.25 -32.65 21.77
N ALA A 181 39.06 -33.18 22.98
CA ALA A 181 38.33 -34.41 23.20
C ALA A 181 37.58 -34.37 24.54
N ASP A 182 36.42 -35.03 24.59
CA ASP A 182 35.67 -35.25 25.84
C ASP A 182 36.17 -36.48 26.60
N VAL A 183 36.62 -37.48 25.86
CA VAL A 183 37.31 -38.68 26.36
C VAL A 183 38.84 -38.53 26.34
N PRO A 184 39.57 -39.18 27.27
CA PRO A 184 41.03 -39.19 27.23
C PRO A 184 41.55 -39.78 25.92
N ASN A 185 42.26 -38.97 25.13
CA ASN A 185 42.92 -39.39 23.90
C ASN A 185 44.38 -38.89 23.90
N VAL A 186 45.31 -39.69 23.39
CA VAL A 186 46.75 -39.40 23.35
C VAL A 186 47.08 -38.10 22.62
N LEU A 187 46.32 -37.77 21.57
CA LEU A 187 46.52 -36.55 20.78
C LEU A 187 45.82 -35.33 21.40
N SER A 188 44.91 -35.52 22.35
CA SER A 188 44.14 -34.42 22.93
C SER A 188 45.02 -33.54 23.83
N ASN A 189 45.01 -32.23 23.57
CA ASN A 189 45.70 -31.23 24.40
C ASN A 189 44.72 -30.35 25.18
N GLN A 190 43.43 -30.42 24.87
CA GLN A 190 42.38 -29.68 25.55
C GLN A 190 41.19 -30.60 25.82
N ARG A 191 40.77 -30.66 27.08
CA ARG A 191 39.58 -31.41 27.47
C ARG A 191 38.34 -30.53 27.36
N ILE A 192 37.25 -31.10 26.85
CA ILE A 192 35.94 -30.45 26.76
C ILE A 192 34.88 -31.29 27.48
N ASP A 193 33.76 -30.67 27.83
CA ASP A 193 32.69 -31.35 28.58
C ASP A 193 31.90 -32.34 27.72
N SER A 194 31.62 -31.98 26.46
CA SER A 194 30.91 -32.84 25.52
C SER A 194 31.19 -32.44 24.07
N ALA A 195 31.64 -33.41 23.26
CA ALA A 195 31.86 -33.20 21.82
C ALA A 195 30.54 -32.95 21.08
N ILE A 196 29.46 -33.65 21.46
CA ILE A 196 28.12 -33.49 20.86
C ILE A 196 27.56 -32.10 21.18
N ALA A 197 27.67 -31.63 22.43
CA ALA A 197 27.21 -30.29 22.79
C ALA A 197 27.96 -29.20 21.99
N ARG A 198 29.27 -29.41 21.75
CA ARG A 198 30.08 -28.52 20.89
C ARG A 198 29.55 -28.49 19.45
N LEU A 199 29.23 -29.65 18.86
CA LEU A 199 28.63 -29.74 17.53
C LEU A 199 27.28 -29.01 17.43
N ILE A 200 26.40 -29.22 18.42
CA ILE A 200 25.07 -28.61 18.49
C ILE A 200 25.19 -27.09 18.59
N SER A 201 26.04 -26.60 19.51
CA SER A 201 26.28 -25.17 19.70
C SER A 201 26.79 -24.51 18.42
N GLY A 202 27.74 -25.16 17.74
CA GLY A 202 28.25 -24.80 16.42
C GLY A 202 28.72 -23.35 16.26
N ARG A 203 29.21 -23.03 15.06
CA ARG A 203 29.44 -21.65 14.64
C ARG A 203 28.33 -21.21 13.67
N PRO A 204 27.86 -19.96 13.76
CA PRO A 204 26.82 -19.45 12.86
C PRO A 204 27.30 -19.24 11.41
N ALA A 205 28.61 -19.19 11.18
CA ALA A 205 29.22 -18.89 9.88
C ALA A 205 29.59 -20.13 9.05
N ALA A 206 28.98 -21.29 9.33
CA ALA A 206 29.26 -22.51 8.58
C ALA A 206 28.74 -22.44 7.13
N ILE A 207 29.43 -23.11 6.22
CA ILE A 207 29.09 -23.18 4.80
C ILE A 207 27.80 -23.96 4.65
N ASP A 208 26.75 -23.27 4.19
CA ASP A 208 25.51 -23.93 3.82
C ASP A 208 25.65 -24.58 2.44
N LEU A 209 25.43 -25.89 2.37
CA LEU A 209 25.38 -26.67 1.13
C LEU A 209 24.12 -26.36 0.32
N ARG A 210 23.06 -25.76 0.89
CA ARG A 210 21.86 -25.33 0.15
C ARG A 210 22.11 -24.02 -0.62
N GLN A 211 23.10 -24.03 -1.52
CA GLN A 211 23.42 -22.92 -2.42
C GLN A 211 23.04 -23.22 -3.87
N GLY A 212 23.03 -22.19 -4.71
CA GLY A 212 22.76 -22.33 -6.14
C GLY A 212 21.38 -22.91 -6.43
N ALA A 213 21.33 -23.97 -7.24
CA ALA A 213 20.09 -24.66 -7.62
C ALA A 213 19.37 -25.31 -6.43
N SER A 214 20.10 -25.67 -5.38
CA SER A 214 19.56 -26.31 -4.17
C SER A 214 19.12 -25.31 -3.09
N ARG A 215 19.26 -24.01 -3.38
CA ARG A 215 18.80 -22.95 -2.47
C ARG A 215 17.31 -23.10 -2.25
N ARG A 216 16.88 -23.12 -0.98
CA ARG A 216 15.46 -23.11 -0.63
C ARG A 216 14.85 -21.85 -1.21
N ARG A 217 14.12 -21.99 -2.33
CA ARG A 217 13.40 -20.89 -2.95
C ARG A 217 12.27 -20.58 -1.99
N ARG A 218 12.47 -19.59 -1.09
CA ARG A 218 11.38 -19.04 -0.29
C ARG A 218 10.27 -18.78 -1.28
N ARG A 219 9.15 -19.48 -1.12
CA ARG A 219 7.98 -19.34 -1.98
C ARG A 219 7.61 -17.87 -1.90
N SER A 220 8.04 -17.11 -2.92
CA SER A 220 7.89 -15.67 -2.90
C SER A 220 6.40 -15.46 -2.91
N TRP A 221 5.87 -14.99 -1.77
CA TRP A 221 4.48 -14.60 -1.66
C TRP A 221 4.18 -13.75 -2.89
N PRO A 222 3.16 -14.10 -3.70
CA PRO A 222 2.94 -13.44 -4.98
C PRO A 222 2.40 -12.04 -4.72
N TRP A 223 3.29 -11.11 -4.39
CA TRP A 223 3.03 -9.68 -4.17
C TRP A 223 2.29 -9.06 -5.37
N GLN A 224 2.47 -9.65 -6.56
CA GLN A 224 1.69 -9.37 -7.76
C GLN A 224 0.18 -9.50 -7.55
N ARG A 225 -0.30 -10.46 -6.75
CA ARG A 225 -1.73 -10.60 -6.42
C ARG A 225 -2.23 -9.50 -5.50
N VAL A 226 -1.40 -9.05 -4.56
CA VAL A 226 -1.72 -7.92 -3.66
C VAL A 226 -1.80 -6.63 -4.46
N LEU A 227 -0.82 -6.37 -5.34
CA LEU A 227 -0.83 -5.21 -6.22
C LEU A 227 -2.00 -5.22 -7.21
N ALA A 228 -2.32 -6.38 -7.79
CA ALA A 228 -3.50 -6.51 -8.65
C ALA A 228 -4.79 -6.18 -7.89
N GLY A 229 -4.91 -6.61 -6.63
CA GLY A 229 -6.04 -6.24 -5.77
C GLY A 229 -6.14 -4.73 -5.53
N VAL A 230 -5.03 -4.07 -5.19
CA VAL A 230 -4.99 -2.62 -4.97
C VAL A 230 -5.34 -1.85 -6.25
N ALA A 231 -4.80 -2.26 -7.40
CA ALA A 231 -5.12 -1.65 -8.69
C ALA A 231 -6.61 -1.79 -9.05
N MET A 232 -7.21 -2.96 -8.79
CA MET A 232 -8.63 -3.20 -9.04
C MET A 232 -9.52 -2.32 -8.15
N ILE A 233 -9.16 -2.16 -6.87
CA ILE A 233 -9.87 -1.25 -5.96
C ILE A 233 -9.78 0.19 -6.46
N GLY A 234 -8.60 0.65 -6.89
CA GLY A 234 -8.42 2.00 -7.44
C GLY A 234 -9.24 2.26 -8.71
N LEU A 235 -9.36 1.26 -9.59
CA LEU A 235 -10.22 1.35 -10.78
C LEU A 235 -11.71 1.44 -10.39
N LEU A 236 -12.15 0.62 -9.43
CA LEU A 236 -13.54 0.65 -8.97
C LEU A 236 -13.91 1.99 -8.32
N THR A 237 -13.02 2.57 -7.49
CA THR A 237 -13.27 3.89 -6.90
C THR A 237 -13.36 4.98 -7.98
N GLY A 238 -12.49 4.92 -9.00
CA GLY A 238 -12.53 5.88 -10.11
C GLY A 238 -13.84 5.81 -10.92
N VAL A 239 -14.37 4.61 -11.13
CA VAL A 239 -15.66 4.41 -11.84
C VAL A 239 -16.83 4.96 -11.02
N VAL A 240 -16.85 4.71 -9.70
CA VAL A 240 -17.89 5.22 -8.80
C VAL A 240 -17.89 6.76 -8.80
N ASP A 241 -16.72 7.38 -8.75
CA ASP A 241 -16.60 8.84 -8.77
C ASP A 241 -17.08 9.44 -10.10
N GLN A 242 -16.77 8.81 -11.24
CA GLN A 242 -17.28 9.28 -12.53
C GLN A 242 -18.80 9.15 -12.65
N LEU A 243 -19.39 8.04 -12.19
CA LEU A 243 -20.84 7.86 -12.18
C LEU A 243 -21.52 8.89 -11.28
N ARG A 244 -20.93 9.17 -10.11
CA ARG A 244 -21.45 10.17 -9.19
C ARG A 244 -21.38 11.57 -9.79
N ALA A 245 -20.26 11.93 -10.42
CA ALA A 245 -20.11 13.22 -11.09
C ALA A 245 -21.12 13.40 -12.22
N ALA A 246 -21.30 12.38 -13.07
CA ALA A 246 -22.28 12.40 -14.15
C ALA A 246 -23.72 12.54 -13.63
N TRP A 247 -24.06 11.81 -12.56
CA TRP A 247 -25.39 11.90 -11.93
C TRP A 247 -25.67 13.29 -11.35
N VAL A 248 -24.68 13.90 -10.67
CA VAL A 248 -24.81 15.26 -10.12
C VAL A 248 -24.98 16.28 -11.25
N GLN A 249 -24.20 16.18 -12.34
CA GLN A 249 -24.33 17.07 -13.49
C GLN A 249 -25.73 16.98 -14.11
N GLN A 250 -26.22 15.76 -14.36
CA GLN A 250 -27.55 15.57 -14.90
C GLN A 250 -28.64 16.16 -13.99
N ARG A 251 -28.46 16.08 -12.67
CA ARG A 251 -29.42 16.66 -11.72
C ARG A 251 -29.38 18.18 -11.70
N VAL A 252 -28.20 18.78 -11.81
CA VAL A 252 -28.04 20.24 -11.92
C VAL A 252 -28.68 20.77 -13.19
N ASP A 253 -28.52 20.07 -14.32
CA ASP A 253 -29.09 20.50 -15.61
C ASP A 253 -30.63 20.44 -15.59
N GLN A 254 -31.20 19.37 -15.01
CA GLN A 254 -32.65 19.27 -14.80
C GLN A 254 -33.18 20.41 -13.93
N LEU A 255 -32.56 20.65 -12.77
CA LEU A 255 -32.97 21.73 -11.87
C LEU A 255 -32.81 23.11 -12.52
N ARG A 256 -31.76 23.31 -13.31
CA ARG A 256 -31.54 24.57 -14.04
C ARG A 256 -32.63 24.79 -15.09
N ALA A 257 -33.02 23.77 -15.84
CA ALA A 257 -34.11 23.84 -16.82
C ALA A 257 -35.46 24.15 -16.14
N ASP A 258 -35.78 23.47 -15.03
CA ASP A 258 -37.01 23.70 -14.27
C ASP A 258 -37.06 25.12 -13.70
N ASN A 259 -35.96 25.60 -13.11
CA ASN A 259 -35.86 26.95 -12.58
C ASN A 259 -36.01 28.01 -13.68
N GLN A 260 -35.42 27.79 -14.86
CA GLN A 260 -35.58 28.68 -16.01
C GLN A 260 -37.04 28.75 -16.47
N MET A 261 -37.72 27.61 -16.58
CA MET A 261 -39.14 27.56 -16.95
C MET A 261 -40.03 28.28 -15.94
N GLN A 262 -39.79 28.10 -14.64
CA GLN A 262 -40.52 28.81 -13.59
C GLN A 262 -40.26 30.32 -13.63
N PHE A 263 -39.01 30.72 -13.83
CA PHE A 263 -38.65 32.13 -13.91
C PHE A 263 -39.28 32.82 -15.12
N GLN A 264 -39.29 32.16 -16.28
CA GLN A 264 -39.96 32.67 -17.49
C GLN A 264 -41.46 32.88 -17.31
N ARG A 265 -42.13 32.05 -16.48
CA ARG A 265 -43.54 32.24 -16.13
C ARG A 265 -43.77 33.47 -15.26
N TRP A 266 -42.84 33.79 -14.38
CA TRP A 266 -42.98 34.90 -13.42
C TRP A 266 -42.51 36.25 -13.99
N ALA A 267 -41.56 36.25 -14.93
CA ALA A 267 -41.00 37.46 -15.53
C ALA A 267 -40.93 37.38 -17.07
N PRO A 268 -42.08 37.38 -17.78
CA PRO A 268 -42.10 37.35 -19.23
C PRO A 268 -41.44 38.61 -19.82
N GLY A 269 -40.42 38.45 -20.66
CA GLY A 269 -39.69 39.54 -21.33
C GLY A 269 -38.22 39.73 -20.90
N HIS A 270 -37.78 39.09 -19.82
CA HIS A 270 -36.37 39.11 -19.41
C HIS A 270 -35.65 37.89 -19.99
N ALA A 271 -34.62 38.11 -20.82
CA ALA A 271 -33.85 37.06 -21.46
C ALA A 271 -33.09 36.23 -20.40
N GLY A 272 -33.67 35.08 -20.04
CA GLY A 272 -33.11 34.13 -19.08
C GLY A 272 -31.88 33.43 -19.64
N GLY A 273 -30.71 34.03 -19.45
CA GLY A 273 -29.41 33.42 -19.74
C GLY A 273 -28.29 33.76 -18.76
N GLY A 274 -28.48 34.78 -17.90
CA GLY A 274 -27.53 35.21 -16.88
C GLY A 274 -27.87 34.67 -15.49
N ASP A 275 -26.89 34.75 -14.58
CA ASP A 275 -26.97 34.37 -13.16
C ASP A 275 -28.27 34.92 -12.53
N LEU A 276 -29.24 34.02 -12.33
CA LEU A 276 -30.61 34.34 -11.87
C LEU A 276 -30.61 35.14 -10.57
N SER A 277 -29.61 34.92 -9.73
CA SER A 277 -29.37 35.66 -8.49
C SER A 277 -29.22 37.17 -8.75
N LYS A 278 -28.43 37.56 -9.75
CA LYS A 278 -28.20 38.97 -10.12
C LYS A 278 -29.42 39.62 -10.77
N LEU A 279 -30.22 38.84 -11.51
CA LEU A 279 -31.48 39.32 -12.10
C LEU A 279 -32.57 39.53 -11.05
N VAL A 280 -32.67 38.66 -10.05
CA VAL A 280 -33.58 38.83 -8.91
C VAL A 280 -33.18 40.04 -8.06
N GLU A 281 -31.87 40.25 -7.85
CA GLU A 281 -31.36 41.44 -7.16
C GLU A 281 -31.71 42.72 -7.94
N ALA A 282 -31.53 42.72 -9.26
CA ALA A 282 -31.86 43.85 -10.12
C ALA A 282 -33.37 44.15 -10.17
N LEU A 283 -34.22 43.12 -10.18
CA LEU A 283 -35.68 43.27 -10.12
C LEU A 283 -36.15 43.79 -8.76
N ARG A 284 -35.50 43.39 -7.65
CA ARG A 284 -35.78 43.91 -6.31
C ARG A 284 -35.46 45.39 -6.16
N GLN A 285 -34.53 45.92 -6.95
CA GLN A 285 -34.06 47.31 -6.87
C GLN A 285 -34.88 48.28 -7.74
N GLN A 286 -35.85 47.82 -8.54
CA GLN A 286 -36.74 48.71 -9.28
C GLN A 286 -37.89 49.24 -8.37
N PRO A 287 -38.10 50.57 -8.29
CA PRO A 287 -39.21 51.14 -7.52
C PRO A 287 -40.56 50.88 -8.21
N PRO A 288 -41.65 50.58 -7.46
CA PRO A 288 -42.95 50.24 -8.03
C PRO A 288 -43.61 51.45 -8.72
N PRO A 289 -44.34 51.28 -9.85
CA PRO A 289 -45.04 52.37 -10.51
C PRO A 289 -46.21 52.90 -9.66
N ALA A 290 -46.39 54.24 -9.64
CA ALA A 290 -47.38 54.93 -8.82
C ALA A 290 -48.83 54.49 -9.14
N THR A 291 -49.49 53.89 -8.15
CA THR A 291 -50.87 53.38 -8.21
C THR A 291 -51.92 54.50 -8.40
N ALA A 292 -53.04 54.19 -9.07
CA ALA A 292 -54.13 55.11 -9.43
C ALA A 292 -54.70 55.93 -8.25
N ILE A 293 -54.60 55.42 -7.02
CA ILE A 293 -55.03 56.09 -5.79
C ILE A 293 -54.09 57.26 -5.41
N GLN A 294 -52.78 57.14 -5.65
CA GLN A 294 -51.84 58.25 -5.41
C GLN A 294 -52.05 59.40 -6.40
N ARG A 295 -52.52 59.10 -7.62
CA ARG A 295 -52.88 60.14 -8.62
C ARG A 295 -54.15 60.89 -8.24
N LEU A 296 -55.12 60.22 -7.64
CA LEU A 296 -56.32 60.86 -7.10
C LEU A 296 -55.99 61.78 -5.91
N LEU A 297 -54.98 61.43 -5.12
CA LEU A 297 -54.53 62.24 -3.98
C LEU A 297 -53.95 63.60 -4.42
N VAL A 298 -53.27 63.65 -5.57
CA VAL A 298 -52.76 64.91 -6.16
C VAL A 298 -53.92 65.81 -6.60
N LEU A 299 -54.97 65.23 -7.18
CA LEU A 299 -56.14 65.97 -7.63
C LEU A 299 -56.97 66.49 -6.45
N ALA A 300 -57.16 65.67 -5.42
CA ALA A 300 -57.82 66.07 -4.18
C ALA A 300 -57.06 67.20 -3.46
N GLY A 301 -55.73 67.16 -3.46
CA GLY A 301 -54.89 68.22 -2.88
C GLY A 301 -55.09 69.57 -3.55
N GLN A 302 -55.16 69.62 -4.88
CA GLN A 302 -55.33 70.89 -5.61
C GLN A 302 -56.76 71.46 -5.54
N VAL A 303 -57.79 70.60 -5.43
CA VAL A 303 -59.18 71.06 -5.25
C VAL A 303 -59.39 71.66 -3.85
N VAL A 304 -58.75 71.10 -2.81
CA VAL A 304 -58.80 71.67 -1.45
C VAL A 304 -58.10 73.03 -1.36
N GLU A 305 -57.01 73.25 -2.11
CA GLU A 305 -56.32 74.55 -2.15
C GLU A 305 -57.08 75.64 -2.92
N SER A 306 -58.04 75.27 -3.78
CA SER A 306 -58.93 76.23 -4.48
C SER A 306 -60.06 76.78 -3.60
N GLY A 307 -60.17 76.30 -2.35
CA GLY A 307 -60.79 77.00 -1.22
C GLY A 307 -62.31 76.91 -1.08
N ASN A 308 -63.07 76.77 -2.17
CA ASN A 308 -64.55 76.81 -2.13
C ASN A 308 -65.24 75.74 -2.99
N LEU A 309 -64.53 74.65 -3.31
CA LEU A 309 -65.05 73.54 -4.12
C LEU A 309 -65.12 72.25 -3.29
N THR A 310 -66.30 71.63 -3.24
CA THR A 310 -66.52 70.34 -2.57
C THR A 310 -66.63 69.21 -3.59
N LEU A 311 -65.84 68.15 -3.37
CA LEU A 311 -65.84 66.93 -4.16
C LEU A 311 -66.93 65.99 -3.65
N GLU A 312 -68.01 65.81 -4.40
CA GLU A 312 -69.12 64.93 -3.97
C GLU A 312 -68.92 63.49 -4.42
N ARG A 313 -68.37 63.28 -5.63
CA ARG A 313 -68.24 61.94 -6.19
C ARG A 313 -67.10 61.85 -7.20
N ALA A 314 -66.28 60.81 -7.09
CA ALA A 314 -65.20 60.52 -8.04
C ALA A 314 -65.30 59.06 -8.50
N GLU A 315 -65.42 58.84 -9.81
CA GLU A 315 -65.52 57.53 -10.43
C GLU A 315 -64.40 57.35 -11.46
N LEU A 316 -63.67 56.23 -11.37
CA LEU A 316 -62.61 55.89 -12.33
C LEU A 316 -63.23 55.18 -13.53
N MET A 317 -63.16 55.80 -14.72
CA MET A 317 -63.54 55.15 -15.97
C MET A 317 -62.29 54.56 -16.65
N PRO A 318 -62.29 53.24 -16.99
CA PRO A 318 -61.10 52.53 -17.48
C PRO A 318 -60.43 53.14 -18.72
N ASP A 319 -61.20 53.83 -19.57
CA ASP A 319 -60.75 54.27 -20.89
C ASP A 319 -60.65 55.81 -21.04
N GLN A 320 -61.14 56.58 -20.06
CA GLN A 320 -61.24 58.06 -20.13
C GLN A 320 -60.70 58.80 -18.90
N GLY A 321 -60.19 58.07 -17.90
CA GLY A 321 -59.63 58.67 -16.68
C GLY A 321 -60.66 58.88 -15.57
N TRP A 322 -60.37 59.79 -14.64
CA TRP A 322 -61.25 60.07 -13.51
C TRP A 322 -62.35 61.04 -13.92
N ARG A 323 -63.61 60.66 -13.64
CA ARG A 323 -64.76 61.57 -13.68
C ARG A 323 -65.06 62.02 -12.25
N VAL A 324 -65.10 63.32 -12.04
CA VAL A 324 -65.23 63.92 -10.72
C VAL A 324 -66.34 64.96 -10.75
N GLU A 325 -67.33 64.84 -9.87
CA GLU A 325 -68.39 65.83 -9.68
C GLU A 325 -67.99 66.79 -8.57
N VAL A 326 -68.01 68.09 -8.90
CA VAL A 326 -67.61 69.17 -8.00
C VAL A 326 -68.75 70.16 -7.87
N THR A 327 -69.07 70.54 -6.64
CA THR A 327 -70.01 71.62 -6.30
C THR A 327 -69.25 72.85 -5.80
N GLY A 328 -69.58 74.02 -6.33
CA GLY A 328 -68.94 75.30 -6.01
C GLY A 328 -69.94 76.45 -5.85
N VAL A 329 -69.54 77.52 -5.18
CA VAL A 329 -70.43 78.67 -4.89
C VAL A 329 -70.61 79.58 -6.10
N GLY A 330 -69.70 79.56 -7.09
CA GLY A 330 -69.83 80.33 -8.34
C GLY A 330 -68.95 79.81 -9.47
N PHE A 331 -69.24 80.22 -10.71
CA PHE A 331 -68.50 79.80 -11.91
C PHE A 331 -67.03 80.24 -11.93
N ASP A 332 -66.71 81.37 -11.27
CA ASP A 332 -65.34 81.90 -11.19
C ASP A 332 -64.35 80.94 -10.51
N ASP A 333 -64.82 80.06 -9.64
CA ASP A 333 -63.97 79.10 -8.92
C ASP A 333 -63.62 77.87 -9.81
N LEU A 334 -64.52 77.49 -10.72
CA LEU A 334 -64.26 76.44 -11.72
C LEU A 334 -63.26 76.90 -12.79
N GLU A 335 -63.29 78.19 -13.14
CA GLU A 335 -62.38 78.78 -14.11
C GLU A 335 -60.94 78.86 -13.57
N ARG A 336 -60.76 79.19 -12.28
CA ARG A 336 -59.43 79.15 -11.60
C ARG A 336 -58.85 77.74 -11.51
N LEU A 337 -59.70 76.72 -11.36
CA LEU A 337 -59.27 75.32 -11.37
C LEU A 337 -58.77 74.92 -12.77
N ARG A 338 -59.47 75.34 -13.83
CA ARG A 338 -59.06 75.13 -15.23
C ARG A 338 -57.74 75.82 -15.58
N GLU A 339 -57.50 77.04 -15.10
CA GLU A 339 -56.24 77.74 -15.34
C GLU A 339 -55.02 77.05 -14.71
N ARG A 340 -55.21 76.36 -13.57
CA ARG A 340 -54.14 75.63 -12.87
C ARG A 340 -53.93 74.21 -13.40
N MET A 341 -54.99 73.59 -13.94
CA MET A 341 -54.92 72.25 -14.54
C MET A 341 -55.50 72.27 -15.96
N PRO A 342 -54.68 72.54 -16.99
CA PRO A 342 -55.14 72.64 -18.37
C PRO A 342 -55.63 71.30 -18.96
N ASP A 343 -55.26 70.17 -18.35
CA ASP A 343 -55.67 68.82 -18.78
C ASP A 343 -57.04 68.38 -18.22
N VAL A 344 -57.72 69.24 -17.46
CA VAL A 344 -59.07 68.97 -16.93
C VAL A 344 -60.11 69.49 -17.91
N VAL A 345 -60.91 68.57 -18.45
CA VAL A 345 -62.03 68.91 -19.35
C VAL A 345 -63.29 69.08 -18.50
N VAL A 346 -63.81 70.30 -18.43
CA VAL A 346 -65.09 70.61 -17.79
C VAL A 346 -66.21 70.17 -18.72
N GLY A 347 -67.05 69.25 -18.25
CA GLY A 347 -68.23 68.77 -18.95
C GLY A 347 -69.43 69.69 -18.76
N HIS A 348 -70.58 69.12 -18.39
CA HIS A 348 -71.78 69.91 -18.12
C HIS A 348 -71.69 70.60 -16.76
N ALA A 349 -71.95 71.92 -16.73
CA ALA A 349 -72.13 72.70 -15.53
C ALA A 349 -73.57 73.22 -15.45
N ARG A 350 -74.22 73.03 -14.30
CA ARG A 350 -75.60 73.46 -14.06
C ARG A 350 -75.64 74.27 -12.78
N GLN A 351 -76.28 75.43 -12.84
CA GLN A 351 -76.52 76.27 -11.67
C GLN A 351 -77.89 75.93 -11.08
N ASP A 352 -77.90 75.64 -9.78
CA ASP A 352 -79.10 75.43 -8.96
C ASP A 352 -79.14 76.46 -7.83
N GLU A 353 -80.25 76.56 -7.10
CA GLU A 353 -80.47 77.58 -6.04
C GLU A 353 -79.45 77.50 -4.88
N GLN A 354 -78.60 76.45 -4.83
CA GLN A 354 -77.58 76.23 -3.79
C GLN A 354 -76.12 76.25 -4.31
N GLY A 355 -75.89 76.52 -5.61
CA GLY A 355 -74.53 76.64 -6.17
C GLY A 355 -74.41 76.14 -7.62
N VAL A 356 -73.18 76.09 -8.11
CA VAL A 356 -72.81 75.56 -9.44
C VAL A 356 -72.28 74.14 -9.28
N GLN A 357 -72.94 73.17 -9.90
CA GLN A 357 -72.47 71.78 -9.97
C GLN A 357 -71.88 71.52 -11.35
N ALA A 358 -70.66 71.00 -11.40
CA ALA A 358 -69.97 70.68 -12.65
C ALA A 358 -69.34 69.29 -12.60
N THR A 359 -69.44 68.56 -13.72
CA THR A 359 -68.73 67.30 -13.92
C THR A 359 -67.40 67.57 -14.63
N LEU A 360 -66.28 67.18 -14.01
CA LEU A 360 -64.93 67.29 -14.55
C LEU A 360 -64.44 65.91 -15.00
N THR A 361 -63.79 65.84 -16.16
CA THR A 361 -63.07 64.63 -16.60
C THR A 361 -61.58 64.94 -16.72
N TRP A 362 -60.76 64.15 -16.03
CA TRP A 362 -59.32 64.28 -16.01
C TRP A 362 -58.65 62.96 -16.39
N ALA A 363 -58.05 62.95 -17.58
CA ALA A 363 -57.17 61.89 -18.04
C ALA A 363 -55.77 62.23 -17.58
N GLY A 364 -55.45 61.93 -16.32
CA GLY A 364 -54.21 62.38 -15.69
C GLY A 364 -52.97 62.19 -16.54
N GLY A 365 -52.35 63.32 -16.90
CA GLY A 365 -51.12 63.41 -17.67
C GLY A 365 -50.00 62.60 -17.02
N ALA A 366 -49.17 62.02 -17.90
CA ALA A 366 -48.19 60.98 -17.64
C ALA A 366 -47.17 61.29 -16.53
#